data_AF-A0AAE1STC5-F1
#
_entry.id   AF-A0AAE1STC5-F1
#
_cell.length_a   1.000
_cell.length_b   1.000
_cell.length_c   1.000
_cell.angle_alpha   90.00
_cell.angle_beta   90.00
_cell.angle_gamma   90.00
#
_symmetry.space_group_name_H-M   'P 1'
#
loop_
_entity.id
_entity.type
_entity.pdbx_description
1 polymer ?
#
loop_
_entity_poly.entity_id
_entity_poly.type
_entity_poly.pdbx_seq_one_letter_code
_entity_poly.pdbx_strand_id
1 'polypeptide(L)'
;MSAGIARGRLAEERKSWRKNHPHGFVARPETGPDGSVNLMVWHCSIPGKPAGWRPAITVKQILVGIQDLLDQPNPNDPAQTDGYQLYMQDTADYKRRVRQQAKQYPALVYH
;
A
#
# COMPACT_ATOMS: atom_id res chain seq x y z
N MET A 1 37.65 -3.75 20.51
CA MET A 1 36.59 -4.13 21.48
C MET A 1 35.20 -3.56 21.09
N SER A 2 34.83 -3.48 19.81
CA SER A 2 33.58 -2.83 19.35
C SER A 2 32.43 -3.81 19.05
N ALA A 3 32.71 -5.09 18.85
CA ALA A 3 31.69 -6.09 18.48
C ALA A 3 30.71 -6.46 19.62
N GLY A 4 31.08 -6.21 20.88
CA GLY A 4 30.28 -6.62 22.05
C GLY A 4 29.00 -5.81 22.24
N ILE A 5 29.07 -4.48 22.12
CA ILE A 5 27.93 -3.58 22.34
C ILE A 5 26.89 -3.74 21.22
N ALA A 6 27.34 -3.80 19.96
CA ALA A 6 26.46 -3.95 18.81
C ALA A 6 25.65 -5.26 18.86
N ARG A 7 26.31 -6.39 19.18
CA ARG A 7 25.62 -7.68 19.33
C ARG A 7 24.64 -7.69 20.51
N GLY A 8 25.02 -7.08 21.63
CA GLY A 8 24.13 -6.94 22.79
C GLY A 8 22.83 -6.20 22.43
N ARG A 9 22.95 -5.05 21.74
CA ARG A 9 21.79 -4.28 21.30
C ARG A 9 20.91 -5.04 20.31
N LEU A 10 21.51 -5.72 19.31
CA LEU A 10 20.74 -6.50 18.33
C LEU A 10 19.97 -7.67 18.97
N ALA A 11 20.51 -8.27 20.03
CA ALA A 11 19.81 -9.29 20.80
C ALA A 11 18.59 -8.73 21.55
N GLU A 12 18.70 -7.51 22.12
CA GLU A 12 17.59 -6.81 22.76
C GLU A 12 16.49 -6.45 21.76
N GLU A 13 16.85 -5.92 20.59
CA GLU A 13 15.89 -5.62 19.50
C GLU A 13 15.17 -6.90 19.05
N ARG A 14 15.88 -8.02 18.89
CA ARG A 14 15.27 -9.32 18.56
C ARG A 14 14.27 -9.76 19.63
N LYS A 15 14.60 -9.59 20.91
CA LYS A 15 13.71 -9.95 22.02
C LYS A 15 12.47 -9.05 22.05
N SER A 16 12.65 -7.75 21.84
CA SER A 16 11.57 -6.76 21.74
C SER A 16 10.63 -7.09 20.59
N TRP A 17 11.18 -7.33 19.40
CA TRP A 17 10.43 -7.68 18.20
C TRP A 17 9.61 -8.97 18.38
N ARG A 18 10.20 -10.01 18.98
CA ARG A 18 9.48 -11.26 19.26
C ARG A 18 8.35 -11.10 20.27
N LYS A 19 8.47 -10.13 21.19
CA LYS A 19 7.44 -9.83 22.19
C LYS A 19 6.27 -9.09 21.56
N ASN A 20 6.55 -8.12 20.69
CA ASN A 20 5.52 -7.34 20.00
C ASN A 20 6.07 -6.78 18.69
N HIS A 21 5.39 -7.08 17.58
CA HIS A 21 5.64 -6.47 16.28
C HIS A 21 4.32 -6.33 15.51
N PRO A 22 4.23 -5.39 14.55
CA PRO A 22 3.02 -5.25 13.74
C PRO A 22 2.69 -6.53 12.98
N HIS A 23 1.40 -6.88 12.91
CA HIS A 23 0.96 -8.11 12.26
C HIS A 23 1.42 -8.19 10.79
N GLY A 24 2.00 -9.33 10.41
CA GLY A 24 2.51 -9.61 9.05
C GLY A 24 3.91 -9.08 8.77
N PHE A 25 4.48 -8.21 9.62
CA PHE A 25 5.86 -7.76 9.50
C PHE A 25 6.81 -8.87 9.95
N VAL A 26 7.86 -9.10 9.16
CA VAL A 26 8.92 -10.06 9.48
C VAL A 26 10.23 -9.29 9.63
N ALA A 27 10.95 -9.54 10.71
CA ALA A 27 12.35 -9.16 10.85
C ALA A 27 13.04 -10.28 11.63
N ARG A 28 13.95 -11.01 10.97
CA ARG A 28 14.69 -12.12 11.59
C ARG A 28 16.15 -12.11 11.16
N PRO A 29 17.10 -12.43 12.06
CA PRO A 29 18.49 -12.57 11.68
C PRO A 29 18.68 -13.75 10.72
N GLU A 30 19.67 -13.63 9.85
CA GLU A 30 20.11 -14.70 8.95
C GLU A 30 20.53 -15.93 9.74
N THR A 31 20.22 -17.10 9.20
CA THR A 31 20.64 -18.39 9.76
C THR A 31 21.59 -19.02 8.74
N GLY A 32 22.83 -19.25 9.16
CA GLY A 32 23.84 -19.88 8.33
C GLY A 32 23.53 -21.34 8.04
N PRO A 33 24.21 -21.96 7.06
CA PRO A 33 24.03 -23.38 6.71
C PRO A 33 24.29 -24.35 7.87
N ASP A 34 25.09 -23.93 8.85
CA ASP A 34 25.44 -24.66 10.08
C ASP A 34 24.43 -24.44 11.22
N GLY A 35 23.34 -23.69 10.98
CA GLY A 35 22.35 -23.34 11.99
C GLY A 35 22.77 -22.18 12.90
N SER A 36 23.96 -21.59 12.70
CA SER A 36 24.38 -20.41 13.46
C SER A 36 23.53 -19.19 13.10
N VAL A 37 23.24 -18.35 14.09
CA VAL A 37 22.45 -17.11 13.89
C VAL A 37 23.39 -15.93 13.73
N ASN A 38 23.35 -15.30 12.57
CA ASN A 38 24.10 -14.08 12.29
C ASN A 38 23.28 -12.85 12.67
N LEU A 39 23.48 -12.33 13.88
CA LEU A 39 22.80 -11.12 14.34
C LEU A 39 23.12 -9.86 13.53
N MET A 40 24.15 -9.88 12.67
CA MET A 40 24.58 -8.71 11.89
C MET A 40 23.84 -8.58 10.55
N VAL A 41 23.12 -9.61 10.10
CA VAL A 41 22.37 -9.63 8.83
C VAL A 41 20.93 -10.03 9.12
N TRP A 42 19.96 -9.26 8.63
CA TRP A 42 18.54 -9.49 8.90
C TRP A 42 17.73 -9.57 7.61
N HIS A 43 16.84 -10.56 7.54
CA HIS A 43 15.82 -10.66 6.52
C HIS A 43 14.54 -10.01 7.05
N CYS A 44 14.15 -8.91 6.39
CA CYS A 44 12.96 -8.16 6.72
C CYS A 44 11.93 -8.28 5.60
N SER A 45 10.65 -8.40 5.96
CA SER A 45 9.52 -8.31 5.04
C SER A 45 8.49 -7.37 5.63
N ILE A 46 8.08 -6.39 4.85
CA ILE A 46 7.00 -5.46 5.18
C ILE A 46 5.78 -5.95 4.41
N PRO A 47 4.69 -6.38 5.07
CA PRO A 47 3.48 -6.77 4.39
C PRO A 47 2.85 -5.49 3.81
N GLY A 48 2.87 -5.37 2.48
CA GLY A 48 1.84 -4.59 1.80
C GLY A 48 0.53 -5.38 1.85
N LYS A 49 -0.62 -4.73 2.01
CA LYS A 49 -1.87 -5.35 1.57
C LYS A 49 -1.68 -5.66 0.08
N PRO A 50 -1.89 -6.90 -0.40
CA PRO A 50 -1.96 -7.14 -1.84
C PRO A 50 -3.17 -6.36 -2.36
N ALA A 51 -2.93 -5.17 -2.90
CA ALA A 51 -3.94 -4.29 -3.46
C ALA A 51 -4.37 -4.77 -4.85
N GLY A 52 -4.84 -6.02 -4.93
CA GLY A 52 -5.35 -6.65 -6.14
C GLY A 52 -4.34 -6.88 -7.28
N TRP A 53 -3.12 -6.34 -7.18
CA TRP A 53 -2.12 -6.42 -8.24
C TRP A 53 -1.70 -7.86 -8.55
N ARG A 54 -1.72 -8.22 -9.84
CA ARG A 54 -1.24 -9.50 -10.37
C ARG A 54 -0.36 -9.22 -11.60
N PRO A 55 0.78 -9.92 -11.79
CA PRO A 55 1.66 -9.71 -12.95
C PRO A 55 0.99 -9.92 -14.32
N ALA A 56 -0.11 -10.66 -14.36
CA ALA A 56 -0.90 -10.90 -15.58
C ALA A 56 -1.87 -9.75 -15.94
N ILE A 57 -1.99 -8.71 -15.10
CA ILE A 57 -2.84 -7.56 -15.39
C ILE A 57 -2.21 -6.75 -16.53
N THR A 58 -2.98 -6.57 -17.59
CA THR A 58 -2.60 -5.78 -18.77
C THR A 58 -2.90 -4.30 -18.56
N VAL A 59 -2.21 -3.43 -19.30
CA VAL A 59 -2.47 -1.98 -19.31
C VAL A 59 -3.94 -1.67 -19.63
N LYS A 60 -4.55 -2.41 -20.57
CA LYS A 60 -5.99 -2.28 -20.89
C LYS A 60 -6.88 -2.52 -19.67
N GLN A 61 -6.61 -3.55 -18.89
CA GLN A 61 -7.39 -3.85 -17.68
C GLN A 61 -7.25 -2.77 -16.61
N ILE A 62 -6.06 -2.17 -16.48
CA ILE A 62 -5.84 -1.03 -15.57
C ILE A 62 -6.70 0.16 -16.03
N LEU A 63 -6.65 0.52 -17.31
CA LEU A 63 -7.38 1.67 -17.84
C LEU A 63 -8.91 1.48 -17.76
N VAL A 64 -9.41 0.28 -18.06
CA VAL A 64 -10.84 -0.06 -17.89
C VAL A 64 -11.23 0.01 -16.42
N GLY A 65 -10.41 -0.55 -15.51
CA GLY A 65 -10.68 -0.46 -14.07
C GLY A 65 -10.72 0.98 -13.54
N ILE A 66 -9.88 1.88 -14.08
CA ILE A 66 -9.94 3.31 -13.76
C ILE A 66 -11.23 3.93 -14.31
N GLN A 67 -11.64 3.63 -15.54
CA GLN A 67 -12.91 4.11 -16.11
C GLN A 67 -14.10 3.68 -15.23
N ASP A 68 -14.15 2.39 -14.88
CA ASP A 68 -15.20 1.85 -14.01
C ASP A 68 -15.21 2.54 -12.64
N LEU A 69 -14.03 2.80 -12.05
CA LEU A 69 -13.93 3.48 -10.76
C LEU A 69 -14.38 4.95 -10.80
N LEU A 70 -14.17 5.64 -11.92
CA LEU A 70 -14.63 7.02 -12.11
C LEU A 70 -16.16 7.10 -12.21
N ASP A 71 -16.80 6.10 -12.82
CA ASP A 71 -18.26 6.01 -12.91
C ASP A 71 -18.89 5.43 -11.64
N GLN A 72 -18.19 4.53 -10.94
CA GLN A 72 -18.65 3.80 -9.75
C GLN A 72 -17.59 3.88 -8.63
N PRO A 73 -17.58 4.96 -7.83
CA PRO A 73 -16.65 5.12 -6.73
C PRO A 73 -16.77 3.98 -5.69
N ASN A 74 -15.64 3.52 -5.15
CA ASN A 74 -15.62 2.53 -4.07
C ASN A 74 -15.74 3.22 -2.68
N PRO A 75 -16.89 3.12 -1.98
CA PRO A 75 -17.06 3.79 -0.69
C PRO A 75 -16.22 3.18 0.43
N ASN A 76 -15.71 1.96 0.25
CA ASN A 76 -14.86 1.29 1.24
C ASN A 76 -13.38 1.70 1.15
N ASP A 77 -13.02 2.52 0.15
CA ASP A 77 -11.66 3.03 -0.04
C ASP A 77 -11.68 4.54 -0.32
N PRO A 78 -12.10 5.38 0.66
CA PRO A 78 -12.18 6.83 0.48
C PRO A 78 -10.78 7.44 0.36
N ALA A 79 -10.42 7.88 -0.85
CA ALA A 79 -9.14 8.54 -1.11
C ALA A 79 -9.19 10.07 -0.95
N GLN A 80 -10.39 10.68 -1.00
CA GLN A 80 -10.57 12.13 -0.94
C GLN A 80 -11.83 12.49 -0.14
N THR A 81 -11.67 13.34 0.88
CA THR A 81 -12.73 13.61 1.88
C THR A 81 -13.97 14.28 1.30
N ASP A 82 -13.83 15.40 0.58
CA ASP A 82 -14.99 16.20 0.14
C ASP A 82 -15.84 15.46 -0.91
N GLY A 83 -15.20 14.79 -1.86
CA GLY A 83 -15.86 14.02 -2.91
C GLY A 83 -16.56 12.79 -2.34
N TYR A 84 -15.93 12.10 -1.37
CA TYR A 84 -16.56 10.99 -0.66
C TYR A 84 -17.79 11.44 0.14
N GLN A 85 -17.66 12.52 0.94
CA GLN A 85 -18.76 13.06 1.72
C GLN A 85 -19.93 13.48 0.81
N LEU A 86 -19.63 14.18 -0.29
CA LEU A 86 -20.64 14.61 -1.24
C LEU A 86 -21.32 13.41 -1.91
N TYR A 87 -20.56 12.38 -2.30
CA TYR A 87 -21.11 11.15 -2.86
C TYR A 87 -22.04 10.42 -1.88
N MET A 88 -21.73 10.41 -0.58
CA MET A 88 -22.55 9.72 0.43
C MET A 88 -23.74 10.52 0.94
N GLN A 89 -23.69 11.85 0.91
CA GLN A 89 -24.72 12.72 1.47
C GLN A 89 -25.65 13.29 0.38
N ASP A 90 -25.10 13.69 -0.77
CA ASP A 90 -25.83 14.34 -1.86
C ASP A 90 -25.30 13.91 -3.23
N THR A 91 -25.81 12.77 -3.69
CA THR A 91 -25.46 12.22 -5.01
C THR A 91 -25.84 13.14 -6.18
N ALA A 92 -26.80 14.05 -6.00
CA ALA A 92 -27.23 14.98 -7.05
C ALA A 92 -26.20 16.10 -7.23
N ASP A 93 -25.74 16.72 -6.13
CA ASP A 93 -24.67 17.71 -6.19
C ASP A 93 -23.33 17.10 -6.62
N TYR A 94 -23.03 15.87 -6.16
CA TYR A 94 -21.87 15.11 -6.64
C TYR A 94 -21.85 14.99 -8.17
N LYS A 95 -22.94 14.49 -8.77
CA LYS A 95 -23.07 14.37 -10.23
C LYS A 95 -22.98 15.72 -10.94
N ARG A 96 -23.52 16.79 -10.35
CA ARG A 96 -23.42 18.15 -10.89
C ARG A 96 -21.97 18.61 -10.97
N ARG A 97 -21.18 18.42 -9.91
CA ARG A 97 -19.76 18.80 -9.87
C ARG A 97 -18.90 17.95 -10.79
N VAL A 98 -19.13 16.63 -10.86
CA VAL A 98 -18.45 15.74 -11.81
C VAL A 98 -18.65 16.22 -13.24
N ARG A 99 -19.88 16.57 -13.64
CA ARG A 99 -20.17 17.12 -14.97
C ARG A 99 -19.49 18.47 -15.22
N GLN A 100 -19.40 19.32 -14.21
CA GLN A 100 -18.70 20.61 -14.32
C GLN A 100 -17.19 20.40 -14.50
N GLN A 101 -16.61 19.45 -13.77
CA GLN A 101 -15.19 19.10 -13.89
C GLN A 101 -14.89 18.48 -15.25
N ALA A 102 -15.73 17.58 -15.77
CA ALA A 102 -15.54 16.94 -17.08
C ALA A 102 -15.42 17.98 -18.22
N LYS A 103 -16.11 19.12 -18.13
CA LYS A 103 -16.01 20.21 -19.12
C LYS A 103 -14.62 20.85 -19.19
N GLN A 104 -13.81 20.72 -18.15
CA GLN A 104 -12.43 21.23 -18.13
C GLN A 104 -11.46 20.35 -18.94
N TYR A 105 -11.87 19.13 -19.27
CA TYR A 105 -11.07 18.14 -19.99
C TYR A 105 -11.79 17.73 -21.29
N PRO A 106 -11.85 18.63 -22.30
CA PRO A 106 -12.49 18.31 -23.57
C PRO A 106 -11.77 17.16 -24.29
N ALA A 107 -12.51 16.45 -25.16
CA ALA A 107 -11.94 15.38 -25.96
C ALA A 107 -10.75 15.90 -26.79
N LEU A 108 -9.63 15.19 -26.73
CA LEU A 108 -8.50 15.46 -27.61
C LEU A 108 -8.90 15.04 -29.02
N VAL A 109 -9.05 16.01 -29.91
CA VAL A 109 -9.23 15.77 -31.34
C VAL A 109 -7.84 15.50 -31.92
N TYR A 110 -7.55 14.24 -32.21
CA TYR A 110 -6.36 13.89 -32.96
C TYR A 110 -6.66 14.07 -34.46
N HIS A 111 -5.93 14.96 -35.11
CA HIS A 111 -5.93 15.16 -36.57
C HIS A 111 -5.07 14.12 -37.27
#